data_AF-A0A167JXI8-F1
#
_entry.id   AF-A0A167JXI8-F1
#
_cell.length_a   1.000
_cell.length_b   1.000
_cell.length_c   1.000
_cell.angle_alpha   90.00
_cell.angle_beta   90.00
_cell.angle_gamma   90.00
#
_symmetry.space_group_name_H-M   'P 1'
#
loop_
_entity.id
_entity.type
_entity.pdbx_description
1 polymer ?
#
loop_
_entity_poly.entity_id
_entity_poly.type
_entity_poly.pdbx_seq_one_letter_code
_entity_poly.pdbx_strand_id
1 'polypeptide(L)' 'LSEQTPVVSRRRLVFCPTIQCHETFAASDYDRRCDNNATCQKLTPLLAMRIKQELNEYKLTDMEVHVDSR' A
#
# COMPACT_ATOMS: atom_id res chain seq x y z
N LEU A 1 -31.93 -32.63 35.54
CA LEU A 1 -31.61 -31.39 34.79
C LEU A 1 -30.10 -31.29 34.73
N SER A 2 -29.50 -31.76 33.65
CA SER A 2 -28.06 -31.79 33.45
C SER A 2 -27.63 -30.43 32.92
N GLU A 3 -26.86 -29.67 33.71
CA GLU A 3 -26.35 -28.36 33.30
C GLU A 3 -25.40 -28.52 32.11
N GLN A 4 -25.76 -27.88 31.00
CA GLN A 4 -25.00 -27.86 29.76
C GLN A 4 -24.06 -26.65 29.83
N THR A 5 -22.80 -26.86 30.20
CA THR A 5 -21.79 -25.80 30.19
C THR A 5 -21.49 -25.39 28.75
N PRO A 6 -21.52 -24.09 28.39
CA PRO A 6 -21.26 -23.66 27.03
C PRO A 6 -19.79 -23.89 26.67
N VAL A 7 -19.55 -24.74 25.66
CA VAL A 7 -18.24 -24.90 25.01
C VAL A 7 -17.91 -23.61 24.27
N VAL A 8 -17.21 -22.69 24.93
CA VAL A 8 -16.66 -21.49 24.29
C VAL A 8 -15.64 -21.96 23.24
N SER A 9 -15.92 -21.69 21.96
CA SER A 9 -14.99 -21.98 20.88
C SER A 9 -13.67 -21.24 21.15
N ARG A 10 -12.62 -21.98 21.50
CA ARG A 10 -11.30 -21.41 21.74
C ARG A 10 -10.83 -20.77 20.43
N ARG A 11 -10.64 -19.45 20.45
CA ARG A 11 -10.09 -18.71 19.30
C ARG A 11 -8.73 -19.33 18.96
N ARG A 12 -8.53 -19.77 17.71
CA ARG A 12 -7.29 -20.42 17.24
C ARG A 12 -6.12 -19.45 17.03
N LEU A 13 -6.36 -18.15 17.23
CA LEU A 13 -5.38 -17.09 17.10
C LEU A 13 -5.65 -16.08 18.23
N VAL A 14 -4.56 -15.68 18.91
CA VAL A 14 -4.57 -14.67 19.95
C VAL A 14 -3.45 -13.69 19.64
N PHE A 15 -3.73 -12.39 19.72
CA PHE A 15 -2.72 -11.35 19.53
C PHE A 15 -1.91 -11.18 20.81
N CYS A 16 -0.62 -10.87 20.65
CA CYS A 16 0.22 -10.49 21.78
C CYS A 16 -0.33 -9.18 22.39
N PRO A 17 -0.60 -9.12 23.70
CA PRO A 17 -1.08 -7.90 24.35
C PRO A 17 0.04 -6.86 24.52
N THR A 18 1.30 -7.28 24.36
CA THR A 18 2.47 -6.44 24.53
C THR A 18 2.95 -5.93 23.19
N ILE A 19 3.03 -4.60 23.06
CA ILE A 19 3.62 -3.93 21.90
C ILE A 19 5.11 -3.73 22.17
N GLN A 20 5.96 -4.21 21.26
CA GLN A 20 7.38 -3.89 21.25
C GLN A 20 7.61 -2.70 20.31
N CYS A 21 8.14 -1.60 20.83
CA CYS A 21 8.52 -0.43 20.06
C CYS A 21 10.04 -0.41 19.91
N HIS A 22 10.53 -0.32 18.67
CA HIS A 22 11.93 -0.06 18.38
C HIS A 22 12.09 1.39 17.96
N GLU A 23 13.12 2.06 18.47
CA GLU A 23 13.43 3.42 18.05
C GLU A 23 13.97 3.40 16.63
N THR A 24 13.44 4.30 15.81
CA THR A 24 13.97 4.62 14.48
C THR A 24 14.30 6.10 14.44
N PHE A 25 14.89 6.58 13.33
CA PHE A 25 15.14 7.99 13.11
C PHE A 25 13.88 8.84 13.38
N ALA A 26 14.03 9.93 14.12
CA ALA A 26 13.01 10.93 14.34
C ALA A 26 12.82 11.82 13.10
N ALA A 27 11.72 12.59 13.05
CA ALA A 27 11.50 13.53 11.95
C ALA A 27 12.48 14.71 11.98
N SER A 28 13.14 14.95 13.11
CA SER A 28 14.25 15.90 13.25
C SER A 28 15.54 15.41 12.61
N ASP A 29 15.71 14.09 12.51
CA ASP A 29 16.98 13.50 12.09
C ASP A 29 17.16 13.56 10.57
N TYR A 30 16.06 13.71 9.83
CA TYR A 30 16.06 13.95 8.40
C TYR A 30 14.72 14.49 7.90
N ASP A 31 14.78 15.29 6.84
CA ASP A 31 13.59 15.82 6.18
C ASP A 31 12.89 14.73 5.34
N ARG A 32 11.65 14.41 5.70
CA ARG A 32 10.79 13.43 5.00
C ARG A 32 9.88 14.08 3.98
N ARG A 33 9.94 15.40 3.80
CA ARG A 33 9.09 16.10 2.84
C ARG A 33 9.46 15.70 1.42
N CYS A 34 8.44 15.59 0.57
CA CYS A 34 8.64 15.40 -0.86
C CYS A 34 9.28 16.66 -1.47
N ASP A 35 9.94 16.50 -2.61
CA ASP A 35 10.37 17.64 -3.41
C ASP A 35 9.15 18.52 -3.78
N ASN A 36 9.25 19.82 -3.50
CA ASN A 36 8.26 20.81 -3.89
C ASN A 36 8.15 20.97 -5.42
N ASN A 37 9.06 20.36 -6.18
CA ASN A 37 9.07 20.31 -7.63
C ASN A 37 8.58 18.98 -8.22
N ALA A 38 7.79 18.19 -7.47
CA ALA A 38 7.25 16.93 -7.96
C ALA A 38 6.44 17.11 -9.26
N THR A 39 6.71 16.29 -10.28
CA THR A 39 6.07 16.37 -11.60
C THR A 39 4.54 16.32 -11.52
N CYS A 40 3.99 15.54 -10.58
CA CYS A 40 2.54 15.44 -10.36
C CYS A 40 1.89 16.79 -9.96
N GLN A 41 2.64 17.68 -9.32
CA GLN A 41 2.19 19.02 -8.94
C GLN A 41 2.28 20.02 -10.10
N LYS A 42 2.97 19.67 -11.20
CA LYS A 42 3.21 20.52 -12.37
C LYS A 42 2.66 19.92 -13.67
N LEU A 43 1.64 19.07 -13.57
CA LEU A 43 0.99 18.45 -14.72
C LEU A 43 0.27 19.50 -15.55
N THR A 44 0.86 19.86 -16.69
CA THR A 44 0.15 20.59 -17.75
C THR A 44 -0.70 19.59 -18.55
N PRO A 45 -1.78 20.04 -19.22
CA PRO A 45 -2.59 19.17 -20.07
C PRO A 45 -1.75 18.41 -21.12
N LEU A 46 -0.77 19.08 -21.72
CA LEU A 46 0.16 18.47 -22.67
C LEU A 46 1.04 17.39 -22.03
N LEU A 47 1.58 17.66 -20.84
CA LEU A 47 2.42 16.70 -20.13
C LEU A 47 1.61 15.45 -19.72
N ALA A 48 0.40 15.65 -19.21
CA ALA A 48 -0.50 14.56 -18.86
C ALA A 48 -0.85 13.70 -20.08
N MET A 49 -1.10 14.32 -21.24
CA MET A 49 -1.36 13.60 -22.49
C MET A 49 -0.16 12.74 -22.90
N ARG A 50 1.07 13.27 -22.82
CA ARG A 50 2.28 12.51 -23.15
C ARG A 50 2.49 11.32 -22.21
N ILE A 51 2.36 11.53 -20.90
CA ILE A 51 2.45 10.46 -19.90
C ILE A 51 1.40 9.37 -20.19
N LYS A 52 0.17 9.76 -20.54
CA LYS A 52 -0.89 8.81 -20.88
C LYS A 52 -0.53 7.97 -22.12
N GLN A 53 0.00 8.60 -23.17
CA GLN A 53 0.40 7.90 -24.39
C GLN A 53 1.51 6.89 -24.10
N GLU A 54 2.57 7.32 -23.42
CA GLU A 54 3.69 6.47 -23.03
C GLU A 54 3.24 5.26 -22.18
N LEU A 55 2.40 5.50 -21.15
CA LEU A 55 1.90 4.42 -20.31
C LEU A 55 0.97 3.47 -21.06
N ASN A 56 0.15 3.96 -21.99
CA ASN A 56 -0.73 3.11 -22.76
C ASN A 56 0.04 2.21 -23.72
N GLU A 57 1.10 2.75 -24.34
CA GLU A 57 2.01 1.98 -25.19
C GLU A 57 2.67 0.88 -24.36
N TYR A 58 3.37 1.24 -23.27
CA TYR A 58 4.02 0.28 -22.38
C TYR A 58 3.08 -0.83 -21.90
N LYS A 59 1.87 -0.47 -21.45
CA LYS A 59 0.86 -1.44 -20.99
C LYS A 59 0.44 -2.43 -22.07
N LEU A 60 0.45 -2.01 -23.33
CA LEU A 60 -0.01 -2.82 -24.45
C LEU A 60 1.10 -3.71 -25.01
N THR A 61 2.30 -3.16 -25.14
CA THR A 61 3.42 -3.79 -25.88
C THR A 61 4.39 -4.53 -24.97
N ASP A 62 4.64 -4.03 -23.76
CA ASP A 62 5.77 -4.49 -22.93
C ASP A 62 5.33 -5.07 -21.59
N MET A 63 4.22 -4.61 -21.03
CA MET A 63 3.75 -5.07 -19.72
C MET A 63 3.17 -6.48 -19.83
N GLU A 64 3.91 -7.45 -19.29
CA GLU A 64 3.40 -8.81 -19.12
C GLU A 64 2.24 -8.81 -18.13
N VAL A 65 1.09 -9.30 -18.58
CA VAL A 65 -0.11 -9.46 -17.77
C VAL A 65 -0.63 -10.86 -18.01
N HIS A 66 -0.98 -11.56 -16.94
CA HIS A 66 -1.61 -12.87 -17.05
C HIS A 66 -2.89 -12.75 -17.89
N VAL A 67 -3.17 -13.74 -18.74
CA VAL A 67 -4.28 -13.69 -19.70
C VAL A 67 -5.64 -13.43 -19.04
N ASP A 68 -5.85 -13.97 -17.84
CA ASP A 68 -7.09 -13.80 -17.06
C ASP A 68 -7.23 -12.42 -16.40
N SER A 69 -6.19 -11.59 -16.46
CA SER A 69 -6.14 -10.25 -15.85
C SER A 69 -5.83 -9.15 -16.87
N ARG A 70 -5.90 -9.48 -18.16
CA ARG A 70 -5.52 -8.61 -19.28
C ARG A 70 -6.65 -7.69 -19.73
#